data_AF-A0A7V8YQ68-F1
#
_entry.id   AF-A0A7V8YQ68-F1
#
_cell.length_a   1.000
_cell.length_b   1.000
_cell.length_c   1.000
_cell.angle_alpha   90.00
_cell.angle_beta   90.00
_cell.angle_gamma   90.00
#
_symmetry.space_group_name_H-M   'P 1'
#
loop_
_entity.id
_entity.type
_entity.pdbx_description
1 polymer ?
#
loop_
_entity_poly.entity_id
_entity_poly.type
_entity_poly.pdbx_seq_one_letter_code
_entity_poly.pdbx_strand_id
1 'polypeptide(L)'
;REHLPVDDVARLLPELVHPHPGGFTRDTGRMFLGAAAQAELYTAVSARWGIELRDPTADRRLVELAVTQPEWWRRHKGEWRAIPRAAMRDVLPTEIVDRQTLGAQQPDWLDRLTVARHEILAELEEMRDHHASYDLIDVERLDALVADWPDRSRMTDPRVVREYQLALARAVSLSRYLRWFEGRAKRVRAGGPAVVSIPRR
;
A
#
# COMPACT_ATOMS: atom_id res chain seq x y z
N ARG A 1 -37.84 -1.46 -3.47
CA ARG A 1 -36.52 -1.51 -2.81
C ARG A 1 -36.42 -0.25 -1.97
N GLU A 2 -36.80 -0.32 -0.70
CA GLU A 2 -36.91 0.85 0.17
C GLU A 2 -35.54 1.51 0.38
N HIS A 3 -35.48 2.79 0.03
CA HIS A 3 -34.45 3.70 0.49
C HIS A 3 -34.56 3.86 2.01
N LEU A 4 -33.43 4.11 2.68
CA LEU A 4 -33.46 4.56 4.07
C LEU A 4 -34.21 5.90 4.10
N PRO A 5 -35.30 6.04 4.89
CA PRO A 5 -36.00 7.31 5.03
C PRO A 5 -35.03 8.35 5.60
N VAL A 6 -34.99 9.54 5.00
CA VAL A 6 -34.18 10.69 5.48
C VAL A 6 -34.48 11.00 6.96
N ASP A 7 -35.70 10.69 7.40
CA ASP A 7 -36.19 10.87 8.76
C ASP A 7 -35.42 10.02 9.80
N ASP A 8 -34.87 8.86 9.41
CA ASP A 8 -34.11 7.99 10.33
C ASP A 8 -32.71 8.54 10.61
N VAL A 9 -32.10 9.26 9.65
CA VAL A 9 -30.77 9.87 9.80
C VAL A 9 -30.83 11.10 10.71
N ALA A 10 -31.87 11.93 10.55
CA ALA A 10 -32.08 13.12 11.37
C ALA A 10 -32.38 12.78 12.84
N ARG A 11 -33.04 11.64 13.08
CA ARG A 11 -33.41 11.17 14.42
C ARG A 11 -32.25 10.55 15.20
N LEU A 12 -31.26 9.97 14.52
CA LEU A 12 -30.11 9.30 15.13
C LEU A 12 -28.89 10.21 15.32
N LEU A 13 -28.80 11.30 14.56
CA LEU A 13 -27.74 12.31 14.68
C LEU A 13 -27.51 12.82 16.12
N PRO A 14 -28.54 13.09 16.95
CA PRO A 14 -28.35 13.55 18.33
C PRO A 14 -27.74 12.48 19.26
N GLU A 15 -28.04 11.19 19.03
CA GLU A 15 -27.49 10.08 19.84
C GLU A 15 -26.02 9.77 19.51
N LEU A 16 -25.58 10.16 18.31
CA LEU A 16 -24.19 10.03 17.84
C LEU A 16 -23.25 11.16 18.35
N VAL A 17 -23.79 12.19 19.00
CA VAL A 17 -23.03 13.35 19.51
C VAL A 17 -22.50 13.10 20.94
N HIS A 18 -22.76 11.94 21.54
CA HIS A 18 -22.20 11.61 22.84
C HIS A 18 -20.73 11.18 22.71
N PRO A 19 -19.77 11.92 23.29
CA PRO A 19 -18.38 11.51 23.29
C PRO A 19 -18.26 10.16 24.02
N HIS A 20 -17.65 9.18 23.35
CA HIS A 20 -17.36 7.86 23.91
C HIS A 20 -16.58 8.00 25.24
N PRO A 21 -16.78 7.10 26.24
CA PRO A 21 -16.13 7.22 27.54
C PRO A 21 -14.60 7.32 27.42
N GLY A 22 -14.01 8.17 28.24
CA GLY A 22 -12.57 8.46 28.22
C GLY A 22 -11.72 7.19 28.24
N GLY A 23 -10.89 7.02 27.20
CA GLY A 23 -10.03 5.84 26.99
C GLY A 23 -9.74 5.57 25.50
N PHE A 24 -10.61 6.03 24.60
CA PHE A 24 -10.50 5.81 23.15
C PHE A 24 -9.39 6.63 22.44
N THR A 25 -8.77 7.60 23.12
CA THR A 25 -7.80 8.55 22.55
C THR A 25 -6.38 7.98 22.39
N ARG A 26 -5.99 6.96 23.14
CA ARG A 26 -4.63 6.39 23.07
C ARG A 26 -4.45 5.43 21.88
N ASP A 27 -5.49 4.68 21.55
CA ASP A 27 -5.47 3.73 20.42
C ASP A 27 -5.75 4.39 19.06
N THR A 28 -6.51 5.51 19.03
CA THR A 28 -6.64 6.35 17.83
C THR A 28 -5.30 6.94 17.40
N GLY A 29 -4.42 7.30 18.34
CA GLY A 29 -3.08 7.80 18.02
C GLY A 29 -2.25 6.83 17.15
N ARG A 30 -2.43 5.51 17.33
CA ARG A 30 -1.76 4.50 16.48
C ARG A 30 -2.33 4.42 15.07
N MET A 31 -3.62 4.67 14.88
CA MET A 31 -4.25 4.79 13.55
C MET A 31 -3.67 5.94 12.73
N PHE A 32 -3.22 7.02 13.38
CA PHE A 32 -2.68 8.20 12.71
C PHE A 32 -1.14 8.22 12.57
N LEU A 33 -0.41 7.24 13.12
CA LEU A 33 1.06 7.16 12.96
C LEU A 33 1.47 7.10 11.49
N GLY A 34 0.67 6.46 10.63
CA GLY A 34 0.90 6.44 9.18
C GLY A 34 0.73 7.81 8.51
N ALA A 35 -0.21 8.63 8.98
CA ALA A 35 -0.46 9.98 8.45
C ALA A 35 0.66 10.95 8.82
N ALA A 36 1.22 10.84 10.04
CA ALA A 36 2.37 11.63 10.46
C ALA A 36 3.62 11.36 9.59
N ALA A 37 3.85 10.11 9.19
CA ALA A 37 4.94 9.76 8.27
C ALA A 37 4.76 10.33 6.85
N GLN A 38 3.53 10.67 6.44
CA GLN A 38 3.26 11.28 5.13
C GLN A 38 3.44 12.81 5.13
N ALA A 39 3.42 13.46 6.29
CA ALA A 39 3.53 14.91 6.40
C ALA A 39 4.88 15.44 5.86
N GLU A 40 5.96 14.71 6.11
CA GLU A 40 7.29 15.05 5.58
C GLU A 40 7.33 14.98 4.05
N LEU A 41 6.70 13.96 3.46
CA LEU A 41 6.59 13.82 2.01
C LEU A 41 5.78 14.97 1.41
N TYR A 42 4.62 15.31 1.99
CA TYR A 42 3.77 16.40 1.49
C TYR A 42 4.46 17.76 1.61
N THR A 43 5.19 17.98 2.70
CA THR A 43 6.02 19.19 2.89
C THR A 43 7.13 19.27 1.85
N ALA A 44 7.83 18.16 1.60
CA ALA A 44 8.86 18.10 0.57
C ALA A 44 8.28 18.33 -0.83
N VAL A 45 7.10 17.77 -1.13
CA VAL A 45 6.40 17.99 -2.40
C VAL A 45 6.05 19.47 -2.58
N SER A 46 5.47 20.08 -1.54
CA SER A 46 5.12 21.50 -1.56
C SER A 46 6.35 22.40 -1.70
N ALA A 47 7.41 22.13 -0.95
CA ALA A 47 8.65 22.90 -1.05
C ALA A 47 9.34 22.74 -2.42
N ARG A 48 9.26 21.55 -3.02
CA ARG A 48 9.95 21.27 -4.29
C ARG A 48 9.18 21.77 -5.51
N TRP A 49 7.86 21.62 -5.52
CA TRP A 49 7.02 21.86 -6.70
C TRP A 49 5.97 22.97 -6.50
N GLY A 50 5.88 23.58 -5.31
CA GLY A 50 4.88 24.60 -5.00
C GLY A 50 3.44 24.08 -4.88
N ILE A 51 3.27 22.76 -4.73
CA ILE A 51 1.96 22.10 -4.69
C ILE A 51 1.62 21.71 -3.26
N GLU A 52 0.55 22.27 -2.71
CA GLU A 52 0.02 21.85 -1.42
C GLU A 52 -0.87 20.61 -1.60
N LEU A 53 -0.47 19.48 -0.99
CA LEU A 53 -1.28 18.28 -0.95
C LEU A 53 -2.17 18.30 0.30
N ARG A 54 -3.48 18.11 0.11
CA ARG A 54 -4.44 17.93 1.21
C ARG A 54 -5.26 16.67 1.01
N ASP A 55 -5.53 15.97 2.11
CA ASP A 55 -6.41 14.80 2.14
C ASP A 55 -7.70 15.16 2.89
N PRO A 56 -8.84 15.40 2.19
CA PRO A 56 -10.12 15.67 2.83
C PRO A 56 -10.62 14.51 3.70
N THR A 57 -10.18 13.28 3.43
CA THR A 57 -10.57 12.10 4.21
C THR A 57 -9.87 12.03 5.57
N ALA A 58 -8.80 12.82 5.74
CA ALA A 58 -8.08 12.99 6.99
C ALA A 58 -8.61 14.16 7.85
N ASP A 59 -9.69 14.86 7.45
CA ASP A 59 -10.31 15.90 8.29
C ASP A 59 -10.73 15.29 9.63
N ARG A 60 -10.30 15.91 10.73
CA ARG A 60 -10.55 15.41 12.09
C ARG A 60 -12.03 15.15 12.34
N ARG A 61 -12.92 16.03 11.88
CA ARG A 61 -14.38 15.90 12.10
C ARG A 61 -14.92 14.68 11.36
N LEU A 62 -14.43 14.43 10.15
CA LEU A 62 -14.81 13.27 9.37
C LEU A 62 -14.31 11.97 10.01
N VAL A 63 -13.08 11.97 10.54
CA VAL A 63 -12.55 10.78 11.22
C VAL A 63 -13.28 10.53 12.54
N GLU A 64 -13.51 11.56 13.36
CA GLU A 64 -14.32 11.49 14.58
C GLU A 64 -15.73 10.94 14.30
N LEU A 65 -16.37 11.42 13.23
CA LEU A 65 -17.65 10.87 12.77
C LEU A 65 -17.51 9.39 12.39
N ALA A 66 -16.49 9.03 11.60
CA ALA A 66 -16.32 7.68 11.08
C ALA A 66 -16.02 6.62 12.17
N VAL A 67 -15.30 7.00 13.23
CA VAL A 67 -14.95 6.08 14.33
C VAL A 67 -16.09 5.91 15.34
N THR A 68 -17.01 6.88 15.42
CA THR A 68 -18.20 6.82 16.29
C THR A 68 -19.38 6.08 15.64
N GLN A 69 -19.33 5.80 14.33
CA GLN A 69 -20.39 5.06 13.65
C GLN A 69 -20.45 3.59 14.08
N PRO A 70 -21.65 3.04 14.31
CA PRO A 70 -21.83 1.61 14.51
C PRO A 70 -21.29 0.80 13.34
N GLU A 71 -20.68 -0.35 13.61
CA GLU A 71 -20.06 -1.18 12.56
C GLU A 71 -21.07 -1.64 11.50
N TRP A 72 -22.30 -1.96 11.91
CA TRP A 72 -23.39 -2.39 11.01
C TRP A 72 -23.87 -1.28 10.04
N TRP A 73 -23.44 -0.03 10.23
CA TRP A 73 -23.67 1.06 9.27
C TRP A 73 -22.54 1.15 8.22
N ARG A 74 -21.31 0.75 8.57
CA ARG A 74 -20.20 0.69 7.60
C ARG A 74 -20.40 -0.43 6.59
N ARG A 75 -21.05 -1.52 7.02
CA ARG A 75 -21.51 -2.63 6.19
C ARG A 75 -22.99 -2.89 6.44
N HIS A 76 -23.85 -2.36 5.58
CA HIS A 76 -25.30 -2.46 5.72
C HIS A 76 -25.88 -3.32 4.59
N LYS A 77 -26.71 -4.32 4.92
CA LYS A 77 -27.37 -5.22 3.94
C LYS A 77 -26.42 -5.80 2.87
N GLY A 78 -25.19 -6.13 3.28
CA GLY A 78 -24.16 -6.70 2.38
C GLY A 78 -23.38 -5.66 1.57
N GLU A 79 -23.73 -4.37 1.65
CA GLU A 79 -23.04 -3.29 0.94
C GLU A 79 -21.87 -2.74 1.78
N TRP A 80 -20.67 -2.75 1.18
CA TRP A 80 -19.48 -2.12 1.75
C TRP A 80 -19.51 -0.61 1.52
N ARG A 81 -19.02 0.16 2.50
CA ARG A 81 -18.96 1.63 2.43
C ARG A 81 -20.37 2.23 2.26
N ALA A 82 -21.37 1.67 2.94
CA ALA A 82 -22.78 2.03 2.74
C ALA A 82 -23.05 3.53 3.01
N ILE A 83 -22.51 4.10 4.09
CA ILE A 83 -22.67 5.53 4.43
C ILE A 83 -22.12 6.45 3.33
N PRO A 84 -20.82 6.38 2.93
CA PRO A 84 -20.31 7.27 1.90
C PRO A 84 -20.91 7.00 0.52
N ARG A 85 -21.38 5.78 0.22
CA ARG A 85 -22.13 5.53 -1.03
C ARG A 85 -23.47 6.25 -1.00
N ALA A 86 -24.24 6.11 0.08
CA ALA A 86 -25.52 6.80 0.24
C ALA A 86 -25.36 8.32 0.17
N ALA A 87 -24.37 8.88 0.87
CA ALA A 87 -24.10 10.33 0.86
C ALA A 87 -23.72 10.87 -0.53
N MET A 88 -23.18 10.04 -1.42
CA MET A 88 -22.73 10.44 -2.75
C MET A 88 -23.75 10.15 -3.87
N ARG A 89 -24.88 9.48 -3.60
CA ARG A 89 -25.88 9.13 -4.62
C ARG A 89 -26.44 10.34 -5.37
N ASP A 90 -26.56 11.47 -4.69
CA ASP A 90 -27.08 12.72 -5.29
C ASP A 90 -25.98 13.59 -5.91
N VAL A 91 -24.70 13.19 -5.79
CA VAL A 91 -23.53 13.97 -6.22
C VAL A 91 -22.80 13.30 -7.39
N LEU A 92 -22.76 11.97 -7.41
CA LEU A 92 -21.99 11.18 -8.37
C LEU A 92 -22.90 10.27 -9.21
N PRO A 93 -22.53 9.97 -10.46
CA PRO A 93 -23.25 9.01 -11.28
C PRO A 93 -23.37 7.64 -10.61
N THR A 94 -24.49 6.96 -10.85
CA THR A 94 -24.78 5.62 -10.29
C THR A 94 -23.68 4.61 -10.60
N GLU A 95 -23.06 4.69 -11.79
CA GLU A 95 -21.98 3.80 -12.21
C GLU A 95 -20.71 3.94 -11.34
N ILE A 96 -20.49 5.12 -10.75
CA ILE A 96 -19.40 5.39 -9.82
C ILE A 96 -19.81 5.00 -8.40
N VAL A 97 -21.01 5.38 -7.98
CA VAL A 97 -21.52 5.13 -6.62
C VAL A 97 -21.73 3.65 -6.36
N ASP A 98 -22.09 2.86 -7.36
CA ASP A 98 -22.35 1.42 -7.21
C ASP A 98 -21.15 0.55 -7.63
N ARG A 99 -20.03 1.16 -8.05
CA ARG A 99 -18.80 0.44 -8.42
C ARG A 99 -18.31 -0.45 -7.29
N GLN A 100 -18.21 -1.75 -7.54
CA GLN A 100 -17.69 -2.74 -6.60
C GLN A 100 -16.20 -3.05 -6.80
N THR A 101 -15.58 -2.54 -7.86
CA THR A 101 -14.16 -2.75 -8.11
C THR A 101 -13.30 -1.94 -7.14
N LEU A 102 -12.22 -2.55 -6.66
CA LEU A 102 -11.20 -1.89 -5.84
C LEU A 102 -10.09 -1.37 -6.74
N GLY A 103 -9.51 -0.23 -6.37
CA GLY A 103 -8.27 0.24 -7.00
C GLY A 103 -7.14 -0.74 -6.71
N ALA A 104 -6.46 -1.23 -7.75
CA ALA A 104 -5.25 -2.02 -7.59
C ALA A 104 -4.06 -1.10 -7.32
N GLN A 105 -3.29 -1.39 -6.28
CA GLN A 105 -1.99 -0.75 -6.07
C GLN A 105 -1.02 -1.31 -7.12
N GLN A 106 -0.33 -0.41 -7.84
CA GLN A 106 0.55 -0.77 -8.96
C GLN A 106 -0.14 -1.69 -9.99
N PRO A 107 -1.18 -1.20 -10.69
CA PRO A 107 -1.92 -2.01 -11.67
C PRO A 107 -1.05 -2.42 -12.87
N ASP A 108 0.14 -1.86 -13.00
CA ASP A 108 1.15 -2.05 -14.05
C ASP A 108 2.34 -2.92 -13.58
N TRP A 109 2.23 -3.61 -12.44
CA TRP A 109 3.36 -4.32 -11.82
C TRP A 109 4.03 -5.33 -12.75
N LEU A 110 3.26 -6.11 -13.53
CA LEU A 110 3.82 -7.13 -14.44
C LEU A 110 4.51 -6.49 -15.64
N ASP A 111 4.01 -5.35 -16.13
CA ASP A 111 4.67 -4.61 -17.20
C ASP A 111 6.04 -4.12 -16.76
N ARG A 112 6.12 -3.58 -15.54
CA ARG A 112 7.37 -3.10 -14.95
C ARG A 112 8.38 -4.23 -14.77
N LEU A 113 7.93 -5.39 -14.28
CA LEU A 113 8.79 -6.57 -14.20
C LEU A 113 9.22 -7.07 -15.58
N THR A 114 8.33 -7.02 -16.56
CA THR A 114 8.63 -7.46 -17.94
C THR A 114 9.69 -6.58 -18.58
N VAL A 115 9.59 -5.25 -18.43
CA VAL A 115 10.62 -4.31 -18.88
C VAL A 115 11.96 -4.60 -18.20
N ALA A 116 11.94 -4.91 -16.90
CA ALA A 116 13.12 -5.23 -16.11
C ALA A 116 13.60 -6.70 -16.23
N ARG A 117 12.99 -7.53 -17.09
CA ARG A 117 13.27 -8.99 -17.12
C ARG A 117 14.74 -9.33 -17.38
N HIS A 118 15.41 -8.54 -18.21
CA HIS A 118 16.84 -8.70 -18.48
C HIS A 118 17.71 -8.36 -17.24
N GLU A 119 17.35 -7.33 -16.48
CA GLU A 119 18.02 -7.00 -15.21
C GLU A 119 17.77 -8.07 -14.14
N ILE A 120 16.57 -8.66 -14.14
CA ILE A 120 16.23 -9.77 -13.25
C ILE A 120 17.11 -10.98 -13.57
N LEU A 121 17.26 -11.34 -14.85
CA LEU A 121 18.16 -12.43 -15.25
C LEU A 121 19.61 -12.19 -14.80
N ALA A 122 20.13 -10.98 -15.00
CA ALA A 122 21.48 -10.63 -14.53
C ALA A 122 21.58 -10.74 -13.00
N GLU A 123 20.53 -10.34 -12.27
CA GLU A 123 20.50 -10.48 -10.82
C GLU A 123 20.49 -11.94 -10.36
N LEU A 124 19.84 -12.84 -11.10
CA LEU A 124 19.83 -14.27 -10.80
C LEU A 124 21.23 -14.88 -11.00
N GLU A 125 21.98 -14.46 -12.00
CA GLU A 125 23.40 -14.84 -12.15
C GLU A 125 24.22 -14.41 -10.92
N GLU A 126 24.09 -13.14 -10.50
CA GLU A 126 24.76 -12.60 -9.32
C GLU A 126 24.34 -13.28 -8.00
N MET A 127 23.14 -13.90 -7.95
CA MET A 127 22.72 -14.69 -6.80
C MET A 127 23.50 -16.00 -6.69
N ARG A 128 23.82 -16.66 -7.82
CA ARG A 128 24.54 -17.94 -7.83
C ARG A 128 25.96 -17.81 -7.29
N ASP A 129 26.60 -16.69 -7.58
CA ASP A 129 27.97 -16.42 -7.11
C ASP A 129 28.03 -15.89 -5.67
N HIS A 130 26.87 -15.60 -5.06
CA HIS A 130 26.78 -15.05 -3.72
C HIS A 130 26.23 -16.06 -2.71
N HIS A 131 27.12 -16.66 -1.92
CA HIS A 131 26.82 -17.72 -0.95
C HIS A 131 25.56 -17.47 -0.10
N ALA A 132 25.44 -16.31 0.55
CA ALA A 132 24.28 -16.03 1.41
C ALA A 132 22.97 -15.85 0.61
N SER A 133 23.03 -15.43 -0.65
CA SER A 133 21.85 -15.36 -1.51
C SER A 133 21.44 -16.76 -1.95
N TYR A 134 22.40 -17.56 -2.44
CA TYR A 134 22.16 -18.92 -2.92
C TYR A 134 21.62 -19.84 -1.81
N ASP A 135 22.09 -19.70 -0.57
CA ASP A 135 21.60 -20.50 0.55
C ASP A 135 20.16 -20.15 1.00
N LEU A 136 19.76 -18.88 0.87
CA LEU A 136 18.50 -18.36 1.40
C LEU A 136 17.38 -18.29 0.36
N ILE A 137 17.73 -18.35 -0.92
CA ILE A 137 16.83 -18.12 -2.05
C ILE A 137 16.94 -19.32 -2.98
N ASP A 138 15.81 -19.94 -3.28
CA ASP A 138 15.68 -21.02 -4.26
C ASP A 138 15.84 -20.45 -5.68
N VAL A 139 17.10 -20.29 -6.12
CA VAL A 139 17.45 -19.65 -7.41
C VAL A 139 16.94 -20.49 -8.58
N GLU A 140 17.00 -21.81 -8.47
CA GLU A 140 16.54 -22.74 -9.49
C GLU A 140 15.04 -22.58 -9.77
N ARG A 141 14.24 -22.37 -8.71
CA ARG A 141 12.82 -22.04 -8.87
C ARG A 141 12.63 -20.68 -9.53
N LEU A 142 13.46 -19.67 -9.21
CA LEU A 142 13.35 -18.36 -9.86
C LEU A 142 13.69 -18.44 -11.35
N ASP A 143 14.68 -19.23 -11.74
CA ASP A 143 14.98 -19.49 -13.16
C ASP A 143 13.78 -20.07 -13.89
N ALA A 144 13.13 -21.08 -13.29
CA ALA A 144 11.94 -21.68 -13.85
C ALA A 144 10.81 -20.65 -14.03
N LEU A 145 10.60 -19.76 -13.04
CA LEU A 145 9.63 -18.67 -13.16
C LEU A 145 10.01 -17.69 -14.28
N VAL A 146 11.29 -17.31 -14.38
CA VAL A 146 11.74 -16.39 -15.42
C VAL A 146 11.59 -17.01 -16.81
N ALA A 147 11.84 -18.31 -16.95
CA ALA A 147 11.64 -19.06 -18.19
C ALA A 147 10.15 -19.13 -18.59
N ASP A 148 9.26 -19.42 -17.65
CA ASP A 148 7.80 -19.46 -17.84
C ASP A 148 7.15 -18.08 -17.62
N TRP A 149 7.59 -17.05 -18.35
CA TRP A 149 7.10 -15.70 -18.09
C TRP A 149 5.60 -15.55 -18.42
N PRO A 150 4.78 -14.99 -17.51
CA PRO A 150 3.34 -14.94 -17.68
C PRO A 150 2.90 -13.86 -18.67
N ASP A 151 1.82 -14.14 -19.40
CA ASP A 151 1.14 -13.13 -20.20
C ASP A 151 0.42 -12.08 -19.32
N ARG A 152 0.31 -10.85 -19.84
CA ARG A 152 -0.35 -9.73 -19.15
C ARG A 152 -1.77 -10.05 -18.70
N SER A 153 -2.53 -10.84 -19.48
CA SER A 153 -3.90 -11.23 -19.14
C SER A 153 -4.00 -11.98 -17.80
N ARG A 154 -2.91 -12.61 -17.35
CA ARG A 154 -2.83 -13.37 -16.10
C ARG A 154 -2.36 -12.53 -14.91
N MET A 155 -2.18 -11.23 -15.05
CA MET A 155 -1.68 -10.34 -13.99
C MET A 155 -2.57 -10.29 -12.73
N THR A 156 -3.82 -10.72 -12.81
CA THR A 156 -4.74 -10.82 -11.67
C THR A 156 -4.86 -12.24 -11.10
N ASP A 157 -4.25 -13.24 -11.74
CA ASP A 157 -4.21 -14.62 -11.24
C ASP A 157 -3.45 -14.66 -9.91
N PRO A 158 -4.06 -15.14 -8.80
CA PRO A 158 -3.43 -15.19 -7.50
C PRO A 158 -2.10 -15.97 -7.47
N ARG A 159 -1.94 -16.97 -8.35
CA ARG A 159 -0.67 -17.71 -8.46
C ARG A 159 0.42 -16.84 -9.06
N VAL A 160 0.11 -16.13 -10.15
CA VAL A 160 1.02 -15.22 -10.85
C VAL A 160 1.43 -14.05 -9.95
N VAL A 161 0.48 -13.49 -9.20
CA VAL A 161 0.78 -12.47 -8.18
C VAL A 161 1.76 -13.02 -7.13
N ARG A 162 1.49 -14.20 -6.58
CA ARG A 162 2.35 -14.79 -5.55
C ARG A 162 3.75 -15.11 -6.07
N GLU A 163 3.87 -15.64 -7.28
CA GLU A 163 5.15 -16.10 -7.83
C GLU A 163 6.02 -14.96 -8.35
N TYR A 164 5.45 -14.01 -9.08
CA TYR A 164 6.22 -12.96 -9.75
C TYR A 164 6.28 -11.69 -8.92
N GLN A 165 5.13 -11.20 -8.45
CA GLN A 165 5.07 -9.94 -7.69
C GLN A 165 5.61 -10.13 -6.26
N LEU A 166 5.29 -11.24 -5.61
CA LEU A 166 5.70 -11.47 -4.22
C LEU A 166 6.99 -12.26 -4.10
N ALA A 167 7.18 -13.39 -4.80
CA ALA A 167 8.39 -14.20 -4.62
C ALA A 167 9.58 -13.65 -5.42
N LEU A 168 9.47 -13.58 -6.76
CA LEU A 168 10.58 -13.16 -7.62
C LEU A 168 11.06 -11.74 -7.30
N ALA A 169 10.16 -10.75 -7.28
CA ALA A 169 10.55 -9.36 -7.02
C ALA A 169 11.18 -9.15 -5.64
N ARG A 170 10.73 -9.90 -4.61
CA ARG A 170 11.33 -9.83 -3.27
C ARG A 170 12.66 -10.55 -3.20
N ALA A 171 12.83 -11.67 -3.90
CA ALA A 171 14.11 -12.37 -3.95
C ALA A 171 15.20 -11.48 -4.56
N VAL A 172 14.92 -10.84 -5.70
CA VAL A 172 15.79 -9.82 -6.33
C VAL A 172 16.15 -8.73 -5.32
N SER A 173 15.15 -8.19 -4.63
CA SER A 173 15.37 -7.12 -3.64
C SER A 173 16.21 -7.59 -2.44
N LEU A 174 15.95 -8.81 -1.94
CA LEU A 174 16.66 -9.39 -0.80
C LEU A 174 18.12 -9.67 -1.15
N SER A 175 18.40 -10.27 -2.30
CA SER A 175 19.77 -10.55 -2.74
C SER A 175 20.60 -9.26 -2.87
N ARG A 176 20.06 -8.23 -3.53
CA ARG A 176 20.70 -6.90 -3.60
C ARG A 176 20.98 -6.32 -2.22
N TYR A 177 20.03 -6.46 -1.30
CA TYR A 177 20.21 -6.01 0.08
C TYR A 177 21.32 -6.78 0.79
N LEU A 178 21.35 -8.12 0.69
CA LEU A 178 22.37 -8.95 1.33
C LEU A 178 23.78 -8.56 0.85
N ARG A 179 23.98 -8.44 -0.47
CA ARG A 179 25.25 -8.01 -1.04
C ARG A 179 25.66 -6.60 -0.59
N TRP A 180 24.72 -5.66 -0.58
CA TRP A 180 24.95 -4.31 -0.06
C TRP A 180 25.33 -4.33 1.43
N PHE A 181 24.62 -5.13 2.23
CA PHE A 181 24.81 -5.23 3.67
C PHE A 181 26.17 -5.84 4.01
N GLU A 182 26.57 -6.92 3.34
CA GLU A 182 27.89 -7.51 3.51
C GLU A 182 29.01 -6.55 3.10
N GLY A 183 28.85 -5.85 1.96
CA GLY A 183 29.79 -4.83 1.52
C GLY A 183 29.93 -3.70 2.55
N ARG A 184 28.81 -3.26 3.16
CA ARG A 184 28.81 -2.29 4.26
C ARG A 184 29.53 -2.85 5.49
N ALA A 185 29.23 -4.08 5.90
CA ALA A 185 29.85 -4.71 7.07
C ALA A 185 31.37 -4.85 6.91
N LYS A 186 31.84 -5.27 5.73
CA LYS A 186 33.28 -5.36 5.39
C LYS A 186 33.97 -4.00 5.51
N ARG A 187 33.38 -2.93 4.97
CA ARG A 187 33.93 -1.56 5.08
C ARG A 187 34.02 -1.07 6.52
N VAL A 188 32.96 -1.24 7.30
CA VAL A 188 32.94 -0.82 8.71
C VAL A 188 34.00 -1.58 9.51
N ARG A 189 34.15 -2.89 9.29
CA ARG A 189 35.21 -3.69 9.94
C ARG A 189 36.62 -3.24 9.57
N ALA A 190 36.81 -2.72 8.36
CA ALA A 190 38.08 -2.14 7.92
C ALA A 190 38.32 -0.70 8.41
N GLY A 191 37.48 -0.17 9.31
CA GLY A 191 37.60 1.19 9.85
C GLY A 191 37.03 2.28 8.93
N GLY A 192 36.37 1.93 7.84
CA GLY A 192 35.73 2.87 6.91
C GLY A 192 34.35 3.37 7.39
N PRO A 193 33.81 4.43 6.77
CA PRO A 193 32.52 5.00 7.14
C PRO A 193 31.37 4.04 6.83
N ALA A 194 30.37 4.00 7.73
CA ALA A 194 29.21 3.12 7.59
C ALA A 194 28.25 3.53 6.46
N VAL A 195 28.19 4.82 6.12
CA VAL A 195 27.31 5.38 5.08
C VAL A 195 28.19 5.90 3.94
N VAL A 196 27.92 5.43 2.72
CA VAL A 196 28.49 6.05 1.50
C VAL A 196 27.53 7.18 1.12
N SER A 197 28.02 8.42 1.07
CA SER A 197 27.19 9.53 0.57
C SER A 197 26.83 9.24 -0.88
N ILE A 198 25.53 9.14 -1.18
CA ILE A 198 25.09 9.12 -2.57
C ILE A 198 25.47 10.49 -3.15
N PRO A 199 26.30 10.56 -4.21
CA PRO A 199 26.64 11.85 -4.81
C PRO A 199 25.33 12.53 -5.23
N ARG A 200 25.13 13.77 -4.77
CA ARG A 200 24.02 14.60 -5.24
C ARG A 200 24.25 14.81 -6.75
N ARG A 201 23.40 14.22 -7.58
CA ARG A 201 23.29 14.59 -8.99
C ARG A 201 22.63 15.95 -9.12
#